data_AF-A0A2E6N286-F1
#
_entry.id   AF-A0A2E6N286-F1
#
_cell.length_a   1.000
_cell.length_b   1.000
_cell.length_c   1.000
_cell.angle_alpha   90.00
_cell.angle_beta   90.00
_cell.angle_gamma   90.00
#
_symmetry.space_group_name_H-M   'P 1'
#
loop_
_entity.id
_entity.type
_entity.pdbx_description
1 polymer ?
#
loop_
_entity_poly.entity_id
_entity_poly.type
_entity_poly.pdbx_seq_one_letter_code
_entity_poly.pdbx_strand_id
1 'polypeptide(L)'
;MKLPFIFAKRFVAGEGFSSSLPAAKQLNQARHQLTLDLLGENIYSRTQAEDNVKAYVEVLKGIKQHKLLSGISIKLTMLGLDIDVEYCADNLFSIMEHARVHDQFVRIDMEGGAYTSLTLDLFKRAHAEYGSQHIGTVIQAMLHRSKEDIAELAGLGADIRLVKGAYKETKKKAYQKIYDIREAFNAYAEVLINSTAFPRFGTHDDQLIRRVRSYLADYDIPSSRVEFQMLYGLREQGLTDLNRLGYPTRVYVPFGTDWFPYFSRRLAERKENIWFVISTLFRR
;
A
#
# COMPACT_ATOMS: atom_id res chain seq x y z
N MET A 1 -13.24 -19.42 -18.93
CA MET A 1 -12.63 -20.31 -17.90
C MET A 1 -12.03 -19.45 -16.81
N LYS A 2 -12.47 -19.58 -15.54
CA LYS A 2 -11.79 -18.91 -14.41
C LYS A 2 -10.45 -19.60 -14.20
N LEU A 3 -9.33 -18.87 -14.22
CA LEU A 3 -8.04 -19.45 -13.83
C LEU A 3 -8.14 -19.92 -12.38
N PRO A 4 -7.61 -21.10 -12.02
CA PRO A 4 -7.65 -21.57 -10.64
C PRO A 4 -6.75 -20.71 -9.74
N PHE A 5 -7.23 -20.42 -8.52
CA PHE A 5 -6.55 -19.57 -7.53
C PHE A 5 -5.11 -20.03 -7.20
N ILE A 6 -4.76 -21.29 -7.46
CA ILE A 6 -3.41 -21.83 -7.25
C ILE A 6 -2.31 -20.99 -7.93
N PHE A 7 -2.60 -20.33 -9.05
CA PHE A 7 -1.66 -19.46 -9.73
C PHE A 7 -1.45 -18.12 -9.01
N ALA A 8 -2.47 -17.63 -8.29
CA ALA A 8 -2.45 -16.38 -7.56
C ALA A 8 -1.94 -16.52 -6.13
N LYS A 9 -1.98 -17.72 -5.52
CA LYS A 9 -1.58 -17.99 -4.13
C LYS A 9 -0.20 -17.47 -3.73
N ARG A 10 0.72 -17.35 -4.69
CA ARG A 10 2.04 -16.77 -4.45
C ARG A 10 1.96 -15.28 -4.08
N PHE A 11 1.02 -14.53 -4.66
CA PHE A 11 0.93 -13.09 -4.53
C PHE A 11 -0.36 -12.62 -3.85
N VAL A 12 -1.30 -13.53 -3.57
CA VAL A 12 -2.61 -13.28 -2.96
C VAL A 12 -2.85 -14.28 -1.85
N ALA A 13 -3.12 -13.78 -0.64
CA ALA A 13 -3.14 -14.59 0.58
C ALA A 13 -4.39 -15.47 0.71
N GLY A 14 -5.49 -15.10 0.05
CA GLY A 14 -6.74 -15.85 0.07
C GLY A 14 -7.81 -15.16 -0.79
N GLU A 15 -8.90 -15.87 -1.08
CA GLU A 15 -10.06 -15.31 -1.79
C GLU A 15 -11.01 -14.53 -0.86
N GLY A 16 -10.73 -14.50 0.45
CA GLY A 16 -11.47 -13.73 1.45
C GLY A 16 -10.63 -13.54 2.71
N PHE A 17 -11.14 -12.77 3.67
CA PHE A 17 -10.41 -12.47 4.90
C PHE A 17 -10.06 -13.73 5.71
N SER A 18 -11.03 -14.62 5.93
CA SER A 18 -10.80 -15.86 6.69
C SER A 18 -9.71 -16.75 6.08
N SER A 19 -9.61 -16.79 4.74
CA SER A 19 -8.59 -17.58 4.06
C SER A 19 -7.21 -16.91 4.02
N SER A 20 -7.11 -15.59 4.27
CA SER A 20 -5.83 -14.89 4.40
C SER A 20 -5.22 -14.98 5.81
N LEU A 21 -6.00 -15.36 6.83
CA LEU A 21 -5.56 -15.46 8.23
C LEU A 21 -4.30 -16.32 8.45
N PRO A 22 -4.12 -17.51 7.82
CA PRO A 22 -2.91 -18.30 8.04
C PRO A 22 -1.65 -17.56 7.61
N ALA A 23 -1.67 -16.93 6.42
CA ALA A 23 -0.55 -16.14 5.91
C ALA A 23 -0.31 -14.91 6.80
N ALA A 24 -1.36 -14.19 7.20
CA ALA A 24 -1.23 -13.04 8.10
C ALA A 24 -0.57 -13.41 9.43
N LYS A 25 -1.01 -14.51 10.07
CA LYS A 25 -0.43 -14.99 11.33
C LYS A 25 1.03 -15.38 11.17
N GLN A 26 1.38 -16.08 10.09
CA GLN A 26 2.76 -16.46 9.80
C GLN A 26 3.68 -15.24 9.66
N LEU A 27 3.23 -14.20 8.94
CA LEU A 27 4.01 -12.98 8.76
C LEU A 27 4.16 -12.17 10.07
N ASN A 28 3.12 -12.11 10.90
CA ASN A 28 3.23 -11.52 12.24
C ASN A 28 4.18 -12.30 13.15
N GLN A 29 4.17 -13.64 13.10
CA GLN A 29 5.14 -14.48 13.82
C GLN A 29 6.58 -14.23 13.33
N ALA A 30 6.76 -13.94 12.04
CA ALA A 30 8.02 -13.49 11.46
C ALA A 30 8.37 -12.01 11.77
N ARG A 31 7.64 -11.37 12.70
CA ARG A 31 7.84 -9.97 13.15
C ARG A 31 7.63 -8.90 12.08
N HIS A 32 6.83 -9.19 11.06
CA HIS A 32 6.38 -8.18 10.11
C HIS A 32 5.01 -7.63 10.51
N GLN A 33 4.85 -6.31 10.44
CA GLN A 33 3.53 -5.68 10.44
C GLN A 33 2.84 -5.92 9.09
N LEU A 34 1.52 -5.76 9.02
CA LEU A 34 0.76 -6.00 7.79
C LEU A 34 -0.06 -4.78 7.38
N THR A 35 -0.40 -4.73 6.09
CA THR A 35 -1.56 -3.99 5.62
C THR A 35 -2.38 -4.98 4.79
N LEU A 36 -3.62 -5.22 5.20
CA LEU A 36 -4.54 -6.08 4.48
C LEU A 36 -5.24 -5.26 3.40
N ASP A 37 -5.27 -5.78 2.19
CA ASP A 37 -5.88 -5.11 1.02
C ASP A 37 -6.93 -6.01 0.40
N LEU A 38 -8.18 -5.55 0.43
CA LEU A 38 -9.26 -6.17 -0.31
C LEU A 38 -9.09 -5.80 -1.79
N LEU A 39 -8.90 -6.80 -2.64
CA LEU A 39 -8.67 -6.61 -4.07
C LEU A 39 -9.94 -6.10 -4.77
N GLY A 40 -9.78 -5.03 -5.53
CA GLY A 40 -10.79 -4.38 -6.36
C GLY A 40 -10.32 -2.97 -6.76
N GLU A 41 -10.95 -2.37 -7.76
CA GLU A 41 -10.75 -0.99 -8.19
C GLU A 41 -11.93 -0.56 -9.09
N ASN A 42 -12.21 0.74 -9.19
CA ASN A 42 -13.12 1.36 -10.16
C ASN A 42 -14.54 0.74 -10.22
N ILE A 43 -15.32 0.93 -9.16
CA ILE A 43 -16.73 0.50 -9.12
C ILE A 43 -17.68 1.63 -9.50
N TYR A 44 -18.82 1.26 -10.08
CA TYR A 44 -19.85 2.22 -10.53
C TYR A 44 -21.23 1.94 -9.92
N SER A 45 -21.30 1.04 -8.94
CA SER A 45 -22.53 0.64 -8.25
C SER A 45 -22.46 0.99 -6.77
N ARG A 46 -23.48 1.71 -6.27
CA ARG A 46 -23.60 2.03 -4.83
C ARG A 46 -23.72 0.76 -3.99
N THR A 47 -24.46 -0.24 -4.45
CA THR A 47 -24.55 -1.54 -3.77
C THR A 47 -23.17 -2.20 -3.64
N GLN A 48 -22.33 -2.13 -4.68
CA GLN A 48 -20.97 -2.66 -4.60
C GLN A 48 -20.09 -1.86 -3.64
N ALA A 49 -20.28 -0.53 -3.57
CA ALA A 49 -19.58 0.31 -2.59
C ALA A 49 -19.98 -0.04 -1.15
N GLU A 50 -21.28 -0.22 -0.89
CA GLU A 50 -21.81 -0.64 0.40
C GLU A 50 -21.26 -2.00 0.83
N ASP A 51 -21.19 -2.96 -0.09
CA ASP A 51 -20.64 -4.29 0.19
C ASP A 51 -19.12 -4.22 0.46
N ASN A 52 -18.37 -3.38 -0.26
CA ASN A 52 -16.96 -3.12 0.03
C ASN A 52 -16.77 -2.49 1.41
N VAL A 53 -17.59 -1.50 1.79
CA VAL A 53 -17.55 -0.89 3.13
C VAL A 53 -17.79 -1.93 4.21
N LYS A 54 -18.83 -2.78 4.06
CA LYS A 54 -19.10 -3.88 4.99
C LYS A 54 -17.90 -4.82 5.09
N ALA A 55 -17.30 -5.20 3.97
CA ALA A 55 -16.13 -6.07 3.95
C ALA A 55 -14.91 -5.44 4.66
N TYR A 56 -14.65 -4.14 4.47
CA TYR A 56 -13.59 -3.44 5.21
C TYR A 56 -13.87 -3.41 6.72
N VAL A 57 -15.11 -3.18 7.14
CA VAL A 57 -15.51 -3.21 8.56
C VAL A 57 -15.35 -4.61 9.15
N GLU A 58 -15.68 -5.66 8.41
CA GLU A 58 -15.44 -7.05 8.82
C GLU A 58 -13.95 -7.35 9.00
N VAL A 59 -13.09 -6.85 8.10
CA VAL A 59 -11.64 -7.00 8.20
C VAL A 59 -11.10 -6.28 9.43
N LEU A 60 -11.55 -5.05 9.71
CA LEU A 60 -11.15 -4.31 10.91
C LEU A 60 -11.48 -5.09 12.19
N LYS A 61 -12.75 -5.52 12.33
CA LYS A 61 -13.20 -6.38 13.44
C LYS A 61 -12.36 -7.66 13.54
N GLY A 62 -12.11 -8.30 12.41
CA GLY A 62 -11.34 -9.53 12.31
C GLY A 62 -9.88 -9.38 12.73
N ILE A 63 -9.21 -8.28 12.35
CA ILE A 63 -7.85 -7.95 12.80
C ILE A 63 -7.80 -7.89 14.32
N LYS A 64 -8.75 -7.19 14.95
CA LYS A 64 -8.83 -7.09 16.42
C LYS A 64 -9.10 -8.45 17.06
N GLN A 65 -10.09 -9.18 16.57
CA GLN A 65 -10.49 -10.50 17.07
C GLN A 65 -9.34 -11.51 17.02
N HIS A 66 -8.57 -11.52 15.93
CA HIS A 66 -7.46 -12.43 15.73
C HIS A 66 -6.11 -11.89 16.25
N LYS A 67 -6.11 -10.70 16.87
CA LYS A 67 -4.91 -10.03 17.42
C LYS A 67 -3.80 -9.87 16.38
N LEU A 68 -4.17 -9.54 15.14
CA LEU A 68 -3.20 -9.32 14.07
C LEU A 68 -2.54 -7.95 14.23
N LEU A 69 -1.23 -7.87 13.95
CA LEU A 69 -0.52 -6.60 13.83
C LEU A 69 -0.70 -6.08 12.40
N SER A 70 -1.86 -5.47 12.15
CA SER A 70 -2.26 -5.03 10.81
C SER A 70 -3.10 -3.75 10.85
N GLY A 71 -2.93 -2.94 9.80
CA GLY A 71 -3.94 -2.00 9.34
C GLY A 71 -4.63 -2.52 8.08
N ILE A 72 -5.38 -1.65 7.40
CA ILE A 72 -5.93 -1.90 6.07
C ILE A 72 -5.42 -0.89 5.04
N SER A 73 -5.32 -1.31 3.78
CA SER A 73 -5.18 -0.42 2.62
C SER A 73 -6.51 -0.40 1.89
N ILE A 74 -6.98 0.80 1.51
CA ILE A 74 -8.23 1.01 0.81
C ILE A 74 -8.00 1.83 -0.47
N LYS A 75 -8.88 1.68 -1.45
CA LYS A 75 -8.91 2.49 -2.67
C LYS A 75 -10.23 3.26 -2.71
N LEU A 76 -10.18 4.55 -2.95
CA LEU A 76 -11.39 5.39 -2.88
C LEU A 76 -12.36 5.07 -4.01
N THR A 77 -11.87 4.59 -5.16
CA THR A 77 -12.76 4.11 -6.22
C THR A 77 -13.60 2.93 -5.76
N MET A 78 -13.12 2.07 -4.85
CA MET A 78 -13.91 0.99 -4.23
C MET A 78 -14.98 1.49 -3.25
N LEU A 79 -14.91 2.76 -2.84
CA LEU A 79 -15.89 3.42 -1.96
C LEU A 79 -16.86 4.32 -2.73
N GLY A 80 -16.79 4.32 -4.07
CA GLY A 80 -17.68 5.09 -4.92
C GLY A 80 -17.13 6.45 -5.37
N LEU A 81 -15.81 6.65 -5.40
CA LEU A 81 -15.23 7.90 -5.93
C LEU A 81 -15.64 8.21 -7.38
N ASP A 82 -15.77 7.18 -8.22
CA ASP A 82 -16.25 7.32 -9.60
C ASP A 82 -17.78 7.52 -9.70
N ILE A 83 -18.52 7.44 -8.58
CA ILE A 83 -19.97 7.63 -8.50
C ILE A 83 -20.30 9.05 -8.05
N ASP A 84 -19.83 9.42 -6.85
CA ASP A 84 -20.03 10.74 -6.25
C ASP A 84 -19.01 10.96 -5.11
N VAL A 85 -18.40 12.14 -5.08
CA VAL A 85 -17.30 12.45 -4.16
C VAL A 85 -17.76 12.52 -2.71
N GLU A 86 -18.93 13.08 -2.43
CA GLU A 86 -19.44 13.18 -1.06
C GLU A 86 -19.96 11.82 -0.56
N TYR A 87 -20.58 11.02 -1.43
CA TYR A 87 -20.91 9.63 -1.12
C TYR A 87 -19.66 8.80 -0.79
N CYS A 88 -18.57 8.99 -1.54
CA CYS A 88 -17.28 8.38 -1.22
C CYS A 88 -16.73 8.86 0.13
N ALA A 89 -16.89 10.15 0.44
CA ALA A 89 -16.52 10.70 1.74
C ALA A 89 -17.30 10.05 2.88
N ASP A 90 -18.64 9.95 2.78
CA ASP A 90 -19.47 9.31 3.80
C ASP A 90 -19.03 7.84 4.07
N ASN A 91 -18.73 7.10 3.00
CA ASN A 91 -18.22 5.73 3.09
C ASN A 91 -16.84 5.66 3.75
N LEU A 92 -15.93 6.59 3.40
CA LEU A 92 -14.60 6.69 4.02
C LEU A 92 -14.72 6.97 5.51
N PHE A 93 -15.52 7.95 5.92
CA PHE A 93 -15.68 8.35 7.32
C PHE A 93 -16.36 7.24 8.14
N SER A 94 -17.29 6.49 7.56
CA SER A 94 -17.85 5.29 8.17
C SER A 94 -16.78 4.23 8.49
N ILE A 95 -15.88 3.94 7.55
CA ILE A 95 -14.74 3.03 7.79
C ILE A 95 -13.79 3.59 8.87
N MET A 96 -13.51 4.89 8.83
CA MET A 96 -12.62 5.55 9.79
C MET A 96 -13.16 5.51 11.22
N GLU A 97 -14.47 5.67 11.42
CA GLU A 97 -15.09 5.54 12.73
C GLU A 97 -14.89 4.14 13.31
N HIS A 98 -15.10 3.11 12.49
CA HIS A 98 -14.81 1.72 12.89
C HIS A 98 -13.32 1.49 13.18
N ALA A 99 -12.43 2.05 12.38
CA ALA A 99 -10.98 1.93 12.60
C ALA A 99 -10.55 2.60 13.91
N ARG A 100 -11.08 3.79 14.22
CA ARG A 100 -10.83 4.53 15.46
C ARG A 100 -11.32 3.77 16.69
N VAL A 101 -12.52 3.19 16.65
CA VAL A 101 -13.06 2.35 17.75
C VAL A 101 -12.16 1.16 18.07
N HIS A 102 -11.47 0.62 17.07
CA HIS A 102 -10.58 -0.53 17.24
C HIS A 102 -9.09 -0.18 17.44
N ASP A 103 -8.74 1.12 17.41
CA ASP A 103 -7.37 1.64 17.41
C ASP A 103 -6.53 1.05 16.26
N GLN A 104 -7.04 1.22 15.04
CA GLN A 104 -6.48 0.65 13.83
C GLN A 104 -6.15 1.70 12.77
N PHE A 105 -5.13 1.40 11.98
CA PHE A 105 -4.65 2.28 10.93
C PHE A 105 -5.26 1.95 9.57
N VAL A 106 -5.68 3.00 8.85
CA VAL A 106 -6.19 2.95 7.48
C VAL A 106 -5.25 3.71 6.55
N ARG A 107 -4.78 3.05 5.49
CA ARG A 107 -4.02 3.69 4.40
C ARG A 107 -4.95 3.91 3.21
N ILE A 108 -5.09 5.14 2.76
CA ILE A 108 -5.66 5.43 1.44
C ILE A 108 -4.56 5.20 0.40
N ASP A 109 -4.72 4.16 -0.42
CA ASP A 109 -3.81 3.89 -1.53
C ASP A 109 -4.01 4.93 -2.65
N MET A 110 -2.91 5.31 -3.30
CA MET A 110 -2.94 6.23 -4.43
C MET A 110 -3.11 5.48 -5.73
N GLU A 111 -4.23 5.75 -6.40
CA GLU A 111 -4.63 5.17 -7.67
C GLU A 111 -3.97 5.90 -8.86
N GLY A 112 -4.54 5.81 -10.06
CA GLY A 112 -4.02 6.53 -11.23
C GLY A 112 -3.99 8.06 -11.04
N GLY A 113 -3.14 8.76 -11.78
CA GLY A 113 -2.89 10.19 -11.63
C GLY A 113 -4.10 11.10 -11.89
N ALA A 114 -5.20 10.56 -12.44
CA ALA A 114 -6.48 11.25 -12.55
C ALA A 114 -7.18 11.40 -11.18
N TYR A 115 -6.92 10.49 -10.24
CA TYR A 115 -7.55 10.46 -8.92
C TYR A 115 -6.76 11.22 -7.85
N THR A 116 -5.51 11.61 -8.13
CA THR A 116 -4.59 12.13 -7.10
C THR A 116 -5.14 13.34 -6.35
N SER A 117 -5.68 14.34 -7.06
CA SER A 117 -6.24 15.53 -6.38
C SER A 117 -7.38 15.16 -5.43
N LEU A 118 -8.41 14.47 -5.94
CA LEU A 118 -9.58 14.07 -5.15
C LEU A 118 -9.18 13.19 -3.96
N THR A 119 -8.21 12.29 -4.16
CA THR A 119 -7.69 11.43 -3.10
C THR A 119 -7.00 12.23 -1.99
N LEU A 120 -6.18 13.21 -2.36
CA LEU A 120 -5.50 14.06 -1.39
C LEU A 120 -6.46 15.01 -0.67
N ASP A 121 -7.51 15.49 -1.34
CA ASP A 121 -8.53 16.34 -0.71
C ASP A 121 -9.36 15.56 0.33
N LEU A 122 -9.81 14.35 -0.02
CA LEU A 122 -10.53 13.46 0.91
C LEU A 122 -9.61 12.98 2.05
N PHE A 123 -8.34 12.68 1.75
CA PHE A 123 -7.35 12.37 2.78
C PHE A 123 -7.18 13.53 3.76
N LYS A 124 -7.03 14.77 3.28
CA LYS A 124 -6.86 15.95 4.15
C LYS A 124 -8.08 16.19 5.04
N ARG A 125 -9.30 16.00 4.53
CA ARG A 125 -10.54 16.03 5.33
C ARG A 125 -10.51 15.01 6.47
N ALA A 126 -10.21 13.75 6.15
CA ALA A 126 -10.16 12.69 7.15
C ALA A 126 -8.97 12.85 8.12
N HIS A 127 -7.80 13.31 7.64
CA HIS A 127 -6.63 13.58 8.47
C HIS A 127 -6.91 14.66 9.53
N ALA A 128 -7.65 15.71 9.17
CA ALA A 128 -8.04 16.76 10.10
C ALA A 128 -8.91 16.24 11.27
N GLU A 129 -9.72 15.20 11.03
CA GLU A 129 -10.60 14.60 12.06
C GLU A 129 -9.91 13.49 12.85
N TYR A 130 -9.19 12.59 12.19
CA TYR A 130 -8.68 11.34 12.78
C TYR A 130 -7.20 11.37 13.14
N GLY A 131 -6.43 12.31 12.59
CA GLY A 131 -4.99 12.47 12.80
C GLY A 131 -4.12 11.36 12.19
N SER A 132 -2.80 11.60 12.18
CA SER A 132 -1.80 10.70 11.57
C SER A 132 -1.69 9.32 12.26
N GLN A 133 -2.27 9.16 13.45
CA GLN A 133 -2.28 7.89 14.18
C GLN A 133 -3.29 6.86 13.61
N HIS A 134 -4.33 7.32 12.92
CA HIS A 134 -5.35 6.42 12.34
C HIS A 134 -5.38 6.43 10.82
N ILE A 135 -4.92 7.50 10.17
CA ILE A 135 -4.98 7.59 8.71
C ILE A 135 -3.67 8.08 8.08
N GLY A 136 -3.37 7.52 6.92
CA GLY A 136 -2.31 8.00 6.05
C GLY A 136 -2.65 7.82 4.58
N THR A 137 -1.81 8.37 3.72
CA THR A 137 -1.95 8.25 2.27
C THR A 137 -0.66 7.76 1.60
N VAL A 138 -0.69 7.64 0.28
CA VAL A 138 0.42 7.21 -0.56
C VAL A 138 0.79 8.33 -1.54
N ILE A 139 2.09 8.53 -1.78
CA ILE A 139 2.58 9.40 -2.86
C ILE A 139 3.43 8.60 -3.84
N GLN A 140 3.24 8.87 -5.14
CA GLN A 140 3.90 8.20 -6.24
C GLN A 140 5.04 9.08 -6.79
N ALA A 141 6.29 8.67 -6.59
CA ALA A 141 7.47 9.44 -7.00
C ALA A 141 7.53 9.75 -8.51
N MET A 142 6.89 8.93 -9.35
CA MET A 142 6.90 9.12 -10.80
C MET A 142 6.12 10.35 -11.27
N LEU A 143 5.16 10.88 -10.50
CA LEU A 143 4.37 12.03 -10.92
C LEU A 143 5.13 13.33 -10.70
N HIS A 144 5.04 14.27 -11.66
CA HIS A 144 5.71 15.57 -11.55
C HIS A 144 5.20 16.39 -10.37
N ARG A 145 3.89 16.32 -10.09
CA ARG A 145 3.22 17.01 -8.97
C ARG A 145 3.64 16.55 -7.58
N SER A 146 4.25 15.35 -7.48
CA SER A 146 4.56 14.73 -6.19
C SER A 146 5.61 15.53 -5.40
N LYS A 147 6.39 16.38 -6.07
CA LYS A 147 7.34 17.26 -5.40
C LYS A 147 6.62 18.23 -4.46
N GLU A 148 5.57 18.86 -4.95
CA GLU A 148 4.76 19.79 -4.17
C GLU A 148 3.91 19.04 -3.14
N ASP A 149 3.26 17.95 -3.54
CA ASP A 149 2.41 17.16 -2.64
C ASP A 149 3.20 16.58 -1.44
N ILE A 150 4.44 16.12 -1.64
CA ILE A 150 5.31 15.64 -0.55
C ILE A 150 5.59 16.74 0.47
N ALA A 151 5.94 17.94 0.00
CA ALA A 151 6.29 19.05 0.88
C ALA A 151 5.07 19.52 1.70
N GLU A 152 3.91 19.64 1.05
CA GLU A 152 2.65 19.99 1.71
C GLU A 152 2.29 18.97 2.79
N LEU A 153 2.20 17.69 2.43
CA LEU A 153 1.75 16.64 3.34
C LEU A 153 2.75 16.41 4.49
N ALA A 154 4.05 16.54 4.22
CA ALA A 154 5.06 16.49 5.29
C ALA A 154 4.90 17.64 6.27
N GLY A 155 4.62 18.86 5.79
CA GLY A 155 4.33 20.02 6.62
C GLY A 155 3.07 19.86 7.50
N LEU A 156 2.09 19.08 7.03
CA LEU A 156 0.91 18.69 7.81
C LEU A 156 1.20 17.59 8.86
N GLY A 157 2.41 17.03 8.90
CA GLY A 157 2.75 15.89 9.73
C GLY A 157 2.01 14.61 9.31
N ALA A 158 1.58 14.53 8.04
CA ALA A 158 0.82 13.40 7.53
C ALA A 158 1.63 12.10 7.54
N ASP A 159 0.92 10.99 7.72
CA ASP A 159 1.50 9.67 7.58
C ASP A 159 1.57 9.26 6.10
N ILE A 160 2.78 9.18 5.52
CA ILE A 160 2.98 9.01 4.08
C ILE A 160 3.75 7.73 3.76
N ARG A 161 3.19 6.92 2.86
CA ARG A 161 3.90 5.84 2.16
C ARG A 161 4.37 6.37 0.81
N LEU A 162 5.68 6.44 0.61
CA LEU A 162 6.28 6.76 -0.68
C LEU A 162 6.47 5.50 -1.51
N VAL A 163 6.00 5.52 -2.74
CA VAL A 163 6.18 4.45 -3.75
C VAL A 163 6.71 5.05 -5.05
N LYS A 164 7.19 4.22 -5.98
CA LYS A 164 7.52 4.70 -7.33
C LYS A 164 6.29 5.16 -8.12
N GLY A 165 5.21 4.39 -8.04
CA GLY A 165 4.02 4.49 -8.87
C GLY A 165 3.85 3.24 -9.74
N ALA A 166 2.59 2.87 -9.98
CA ALA A 166 2.22 1.59 -10.60
C ALA A 166 1.33 1.74 -11.85
N TYR A 167 0.91 2.97 -12.17
CA TYR A 167 -0.03 3.25 -13.25
C TYR A 167 0.69 3.79 -14.47
N LYS A 168 0.13 3.51 -15.65
CA LYS A 168 0.63 4.06 -16.91
C LYS A 168 0.16 5.49 -17.06
N GLU A 169 1.10 6.43 -17.00
CA GLU A 169 0.83 7.86 -17.11
C GLU A 169 1.53 8.49 -18.31
N THR A 170 0.96 9.57 -18.83
CA THR A 170 1.57 10.30 -19.95
C THR A 170 2.84 11.03 -19.51
N LYS A 171 3.77 11.27 -20.44
CA LYS A 171 5.00 12.07 -20.18
C LYS A 171 4.75 13.47 -19.61
N LYS A 172 3.56 14.04 -19.88
CA LYS A 172 3.13 15.34 -19.34
C LYS A 172 2.86 15.28 -17.84
N LYS A 173 2.44 14.13 -17.33
CA LYS A 173 2.10 13.93 -15.91
C LYS A 173 3.21 13.25 -15.11
N ALA A 174 4.02 12.41 -15.76
CA ALA A 174 4.97 11.54 -15.06
C ALA A 174 6.30 11.36 -15.78
N TYR A 175 7.35 11.17 -14.99
CA TYR A 175 8.63 10.62 -15.42
C TYR A 175 8.43 9.24 -16.05
N GLN A 176 9.11 8.99 -17.17
CA GLN A 176 8.98 7.75 -17.94
C GLN A 176 10.19 6.82 -17.77
N LYS A 177 11.35 7.39 -17.44
CA LYS A 177 12.58 6.63 -17.26
C LYS A 177 12.75 6.27 -15.79
N ILE A 178 13.15 5.02 -15.54
CA ILE A 178 13.35 4.51 -14.18
C ILE A 178 14.42 5.28 -13.40
N TYR A 179 15.43 5.85 -14.09
CA TYR A 179 16.44 6.70 -13.49
C TYR A 179 15.81 7.95 -12.87
N ASP A 180 15.05 8.72 -13.65
CA ASP A 180 14.36 9.94 -13.19
C ASP A 180 13.40 9.65 -12.04
N ILE A 181 12.67 8.52 -12.10
CA ILE A 181 11.76 8.09 -11.01
C ILE A 181 12.54 7.77 -9.73
N ARG A 182 13.72 7.14 -9.83
CA ARG A 182 14.56 6.84 -8.66
C ARG A 182 15.14 8.10 -8.04
N GLU A 183 15.59 9.04 -8.87
CA GLU A 183 16.09 10.34 -8.39
C GLU A 183 14.99 11.11 -7.64
N ALA A 184 13.79 11.19 -8.22
CA ALA A 184 12.64 11.79 -7.56
C ALA A 184 12.30 11.07 -6.23
N PHE A 185 12.28 9.73 -6.23
CA PHE A 185 12.03 8.95 -5.02
C PHE A 185 13.06 9.26 -3.93
N ASN A 186 14.35 9.30 -4.27
CA ASN A 186 15.40 9.60 -3.30
C ASN A 186 15.22 11.00 -2.71
N ALA A 187 14.99 12.02 -3.56
CA ALA A 187 14.75 13.39 -3.10
C ALA A 187 13.54 13.47 -2.14
N TYR A 188 12.44 12.79 -2.46
CA TYR A 188 11.24 12.79 -1.63
C TYR A 188 11.44 11.99 -0.33
N ALA A 189 12.22 10.91 -0.38
CA ALA A 189 12.56 10.15 0.82
C ALA A 189 13.36 11.01 1.81
N GLU A 190 14.33 11.80 1.32
CA GLU A 190 15.10 12.73 2.15
C GLU A 190 14.19 13.80 2.80
N VAL A 191 13.23 14.37 2.06
CA VAL A 191 12.23 15.29 2.63
C VAL A 191 11.44 14.62 3.75
N LEU A 192 10.93 13.42 3.52
CA LEU A 192 10.12 12.70 4.51
C LEU A 192 10.92 12.30 5.75
N ILE A 193 12.18 11.89 5.60
CA ILE A 193 13.06 11.54 6.73
C ILE A 193 13.27 12.74 7.65
N ASN A 194 13.49 13.93 7.06
CA ASN A 194 13.78 15.13 7.83
C ASN A 194 12.52 15.80 8.40
N SER A 195 11.37 15.62 7.76
CA SER A 195 10.18 16.41 8.06
C SER A 195 9.06 15.61 8.73
N THR A 196 9.19 14.28 8.84
CA THR A 196 8.11 13.43 9.39
C THR A 196 8.60 12.48 10.49
N ALA A 197 7.68 12.14 11.38
CA ALA A 197 7.97 11.29 12.52
C ALA A 197 8.14 9.81 12.18
N PHE A 198 7.69 9.30 11.01
CA PHE A 198 7.84 7.88 10.66
C PHE A 198 7.60 7.62 9.16
N PRO A 199 8.53 7.98 8.27
CA PRO A 199 8.35 7.78 6.83
C PRO A 199 8.30 6.30 6.45
N ARG A 200 7.48 5.98 5.44
CA ARG A 200 7.29 4.60 4.95
C ARG A 200 7.69 4.48 3.49
N PHE A 201 8.51 3.49 3.18
CA PHE A 201 9.04 3.27 1.84
C PHE A 201 8.54 1.96 1.25
N GLY A 202 7.54 2.05 0.37
CA GLY A 202 7.00 0.92 -0.37
C GLY A 202 7.81 0.65 -1.63
N THR A 203 8.83 -0.21 -1.53
CA THR A 203 9.73 -0.51 -2.65
C THR A 203 10.42 -1.86 -2.50
N HIS A 204 10.58 -2.56 -3.63
CA HIS A 204 11.43 -3.75 -3.76
C HIS A 204 12.79 -3.43 -4.38
N ASP A 205 13.07 -2.17 -4.69
CA ASP A 205 14.27 -1.75 -5.40
C ASP A 205 15.48 -1.63 -4.47
N ASP A 206 16.49 -2.48 -4.69
CA ASP A 206 17.70 -2.49 -3.89
C ASP A 206 18.52 -1.20 -3.97
N GLN A 207 18.46 -0.47 -5.08
CA GLN A 207 19.16 0.82 -5.19
C GLN A 207 18.53 1.85 -4.26
N LEU A 208 17.20 1.93 -4.24
CA LEU A 208 16.46 2.83 -3.36
C LEU A 208 16.62 2.45 -1.89
N ILE A 209 16.52 1.15 -1.57
CA ILE A 209 16.72 0.66 -0.20
C ILE A 209 18.14 1.00 0.28
N ARG A 210 19.17 0.76 -0.54
CA ARG A 210 20.55 1.15 -0.20
C ARG A 210 20.69 2.65 0.00
N ARG A 211 20.12 3.47 -0.89
CA ARG A 211 20.22 4.94 -0.78
C ARG A 211 19.57 5.47 0.50
N VAL A 212 18.37 5.00 0.85
CA VAL A 212 17.72 5.35 2.12
C VAL A 212 18.60 4.93 3.30
N ARG A 213 19.12 3.71 3.31
CA ARG A 213 19.98 3.22 4.40
C ARG A 213 21.28 4.01 4.54
N SER A 214 21.92 4.34 3.43
CA SER A 214 23.12 5.20 3.42
C SER A 214 22.80 6.57 3.98
N TYR A 215 21.69 7.19 3.56
CA TYR A 215 21.26 8.46 4.11
C TYR A 215 21.07 8.40 5.63
N LEU A 216 20.39 7.37 6.14
CA LEU A 216 20.23 7.23 7.59
C LEU A 216 21.57 7.09 8.33
N ALA A 217 22.52 6.35 7.75
CA ALA A 217 23.86 6.21 8.33
C ALA A 217 24.68 7.51 8.28
N ASP A 218 24.61 8.25 7.17
CA ASP A 218 25.35 9.51 6.96
C ASP A 218 24.93 10.61 7.96
N TYR A 219 23.71 10.51 8.50
CA TYR A 219 23.13 11.47 9.45
C TYR A 219 22.84 10.88 10.84
N ASP A 220 23.40 9.70 11.16
CA ASP A 220 23.22 9.00 12.45
C ASP A 220 21.75 8.80 12.87
N ILE A 221 20.85 8.63 11.90
CA ILE A 221 19.42 8.41 12.14
C ILE A 221 19.19 6.91 12.38
N PRO A 222 18.57 6.51 13.52
CA PRO A 222 18.40 5.10 13.83
C PRO A 222 17.45 4.41 12.84
N SER A 223 17.74 3.14 12.51
CA SER A 223 16.94 2.32 11.58
C SER A 223 15.46 2.25 11.96
N SER A 224 15.17 2.34 13.26
CA SER A 224 13.82 2.36 13.82
C SER A 224 12.99 3.58 13.41
N ARG A 225 13.58 4.60 12.80
CA ARG A 225 12.88 5.81 12.35
C ARG A 225 12.11 5.62 11.06
N VAL A 226 12.40 4.60 10.26
CA VAL A 226 11.75 4.41 8.95
C VAL A 226 11.20 3.00 8.83
N GLU A 227 10.14 2.82 8.05
CA GLU A 227 9.57 1.50 7.77
C GLU A 227 9.72 1.15 6.28
N PHE A 228 10.25 -0.05 6.01
CA PHE A 228 10.25 -0.61 4.66
C PHE A 228 9.03 -1.48 4.42
N GLN A 229 8.42 -1.33 3.26
CA GLN A 229 7.21 -2.07 2.91
C GLN A 229 7.36 -2.80 1.58
N MET A 230 6.91 -4.05 1.55
CA MET A 230 6.96 -4.90 0.36
C MET A 230 5.64 -5.66 0.19
N LEU A 231 5.32 -5.97 -1.05
CA LEU A 231 4.19 -6.83 -1.40
C LEU A 231 4.44 -8.27 -0.98
N TYR A 232 3.38 -8.95 -0.55
CA TYR A 232 3.36 -10.38 -0.27
C TYR A 232 3.84 -11.21 -1.47
N GLY A 233 4.65 -12.25 -1.22
CA GLY A 233 5.23 -13.10 -2.26
C GLY A 233 6.44 -12.53 -3.00
N LEU A 234 6.88 -11.32 -2.67
CA LEU A 234 7.96 -10.61 -3.37
C LEU A 234 9.07 -10.18 -2.42
N ARG A 235 10.29 -10.65 -2.71
CA ARG A 235 11.51 -10.33 -1.95
C ARG A 235 11.40 -10.55 -0.43
N GLU A 236 10.68 -11.60 -0.01
CA GLU A 236 10.44 -11.93 1.40
C GLU A 236 11.73 -12.05 2.22
N GLN A 237 12.78 -12.67 1.65
CA GLN A 237 14.08 -12.76 2.31
C GLN A 237 14.72 -11.37 2.52
N GLY A 238 14.63 -10.49 1.51
CA GLY A 238 15.16 -9.14 1.61
C GLY A 238 14.45 -8.31 2.69
N LEU A 239 13.12 -8.47 2.83
CA LEU A 239 12.37 -7.82 3.91
C LEU A 239 12.73 -8.42 5.29
N THR A 240 12.91 -9.74 5.37
CA THR A 240 13.37 -10.42 6.59
C THR A 240 14.75 -9.93 7.03
N ASP A 241 15.66 -9.74 6.08
CA ASP A 241 17.01 -9.24 6.37
C ASP A 241 16.97 -7.78 6.85
N LEU A 242 16.11 -6.93 6.27
CA LEU A 242 15.88 -5.58 6.79
C LEU A 242 15.32 -5.60 8.22
N ASN A 243 14.38 -6.50 8.54
CA ASN A 243 13.87 -6.65 9.89
C ASN A 243 14.99 -7.02 10.88
N ARG A 244 15.86 -7.96 10.51
CA ARG A 244 17.02 -8.36 11.34
C ARG A 244 18.02 -7.23 11.56
N LEU A 245 18.13 -6.30 10.61
CA LEU A 245 18.94 -5.09 10.73
C LEU A 245 18.26 -3.99 11.57
N GLY A 246 17.13 -4.28 12.21
CA GLY A 246 16.44 -3.35 13.12
C GLY A 246 15.51 -2.36 12.42
N TYR A 247 15.15 -2.58 11.15
CA TYR A 247 14.14 -1.78 10.47
C TYR A 247 12.73 -2.32 10.76
N PRO A 248 11.78 -1.46 11.15
CA PRO A 248 10.36 -1.75 11.01
C PRO A 248 10.04 -2.18 9.59
N THR A 249 9.23 -3.23 9.46
CA THR A 249 8.89 -3.82 8.17
C THR A 249 7.42 -4.14 8.09
N ARG A 250 6.83 -3.88 6.92
CA ARG A 250 5.43 -4.17 6.65
C ARG A 250 5.25 -4.97 5.36
N VAL A 251 4.37 -5.97 5.40
CA VAL A 251 3.95 -6.71 4.21
C VAL A 251 2.57 -6.21 3.77
N TYR A 252 2.44 -5.87 2.50
CA TYR A 252 1.16 -5.59 1.87
C TYR A 252 0.55 -6.91 1.39
N VAL A 253 -0.55 -7.31 2.01
CA VAL A 253 -1.16 -8.63 1.92
C VAL A 253 -2.52 -8.51 1.21
N PRO A 254 -2.55 -8.71 -0.11
CA PRO A 254 -3.79 -8.67 -0.86
C PRO A 254 -4.59 -9.97 -0.69
N PHE A 255 -5.91 -9.84 -0.66
CA PHE A 255 -6.87 -10.95 -0.62
C PHE A 255 -8.17 -10.56 -1.33
N GLY A 256 -9.01 -11.53 -1.66
CA GLY A 256 -10.29 -11.29 -2.35
C GLY A 256 -10.37 -11.99 -3.71
N THR A 257 -11.55 -11.97 -4.30
CA THR A 257 -11.85 -12.68 -5.54
C THR A 257 -11.37 -11.95 -6.80
N ASP A 258 -11.20 -10.63 -6.74
CA ASP A 258 -10.80 -9.80 -7.89
C ASP A 258 -9.28 -9.76 -8.09
N TRP A 259 -8.64 -10.93 -7.97
CA TRP A 259 -7.19 -11.04 -7.96
C TRP A 259 -6.54 -10.98 -9.34
N PHE A 260 -7.28 -11.19 -10.42
CA PHE A 260 -6.69 -11.32 -11.75
C PHE A 260 -6.02 -10.03 -12.27
N PRO A 261 -6.63 -8.83 -12.18
CA PRO A 261 -5.95 -7.58 -12.55
C PRO A 261 -4.69 -7.34 -11.72
N TYR A 262 -4.75 -7.57 -10.41
CA TYR A 262 -3.59 -7.45 -9.53
C TYR A 262 -2.46 -8.43 -9.91
N PHE A 263 -2.80 -9.71 -10.08
CA PHE A 263 -1.87 -10.77 -10.44
C PHE A 263 -1.18 -10.51 -11.78
N SER A 264 -1.93 -10.09 -12.80
CA SER A 264 -1.38 -9.80 -14.13
C SER A 264 -0.34 -8.67 -14.09
N ARG A 265 -0.58 -7.61 -13.31
CA ARG A 265 0.42 -6.55 -13.07
C ARG A 265 1.70 -7.10 -12.42
N ARG A 266 1.57 -7.96 -11.40
CA ARG A 266 2.72 -8.59 -10.72
C ARG A 266 3.54 -9.50 -11.64
N LEU A 267 2.91 -10.14 -12.63
CA LEU A 267 3.62 -10.92 -13.64
C LEU A 267 4.40 -10.02 -14.62
N ALA A 268 3.80 -8.91 -15.06
CA ALA A 268 4.43 -7.99 -16.01
C ALA A 268 5.67 -7.29 -15.42
N GLU A 269 5.72 -7.11 -14.09
CA GLU A 269 6.80 -6.39 -13.39
C GLU A 269 8.13 -7.16 -13.32
N ARG A 270 8.16 -8.48 -13.52
CA ARG A 270 9.42 -9.26 -13.57
C ARG A 270 9.35 -10.39 -14.58
N LYS A 271 10.33 -10.42 -15.49
CA LYS A 271 10.55 -11.56 -16.42
C LYS A 271 10.71 -12.90 -15.69
N GLU A 272 11.31 -12.87 -14.50
CA GLU A 272 11.49 -14.04 -13.61
C GLU A 272 10.13 -14.62 -13.13
N ASN A 273 9.14 -13.77 -12.87
CA ASN A 273 7.80 -14.20 -12.44
C ASN A 273 7.06 -14.92 -13.57
N ILE A 274 7.29 -14.51 -14.82
CA ILE A 274 6.75 -15.17 -16.01
C ILE A 274 7.32 -16.59 -16.11
N TRP A 275 8.63 -16.75 -15.91
CA TRP A 275 9.30 -18.06 -15.94
C TRP A 275 8.84 -18.99 -14.81
N PHE A 276 8.55 -18.44 -13.62
CA PHE A 276 7.95 -19.18 -12.51
C PHE A 276 6.54 -19.74 -12.84
N VAL A 277 5.68 -18.95 -13.50
CA VAL A 277 4.34 -19.43 -13.91
C VAL A 277 4.46 -20.54 -14.95
N ILE A 278 5.36 -20.37 -15.92
CA ILE A 278 5.65 -21.37 -16.96
C ILE A 278 6.13 -22.69 -16.31
N SER A 279 7.10 -22.65 -15.39
CA SER A 279 7.61 -23.86 -14.75
C SER A 279 6.58 -24.58 -13.86
N THR A 280 5.62 -23.83 -13.29
CA THR A 280 4.52 -24.39 -12.49
C THR A 280 3.46 -25.08 -13.36
N LEU A 281 3.28 -24.65 -14.62
CA LEU A 281 2.40 -25.30 -15.59
C LEU A 281 2.96 -26.61 -16.16
N PHE A 282 4.30 -26.75 -16.20
CA PHE A 282 4.99 -27.95 -16.71
C PHE A 282 5.33 -28.99 -15.62
N ARG A 283 5.16 -28.66 -14.34
CA ARG A 283 5.11 -29.66 -13.25
C ARG A 283 3.68 -30.20 -13.13
N ARG A 284 3.34 -31.15 -14.00
CA ARG A 284 2.30 -32.15 -13.74
C ARG A 284 2.94 -33.44 -13.28
#